data_AF-A0A749DB11-F1
#
_entry.id   AF-A0A749DB11-F1
#
_cell.length_a   1.000
_cell.length_b   1.000
_cell.length_c   1.000
_cell.angle_alpha   90.00
_cell.angle_beta   90.00
_cell.angle_gamma   90.00
#
_symmetry.space_group_name_H-M   'P 1'
#
loop_
_entity.id
_entity.type
_entity.pdbx_description
1 polymer ?
#
loop_
_entity_poly.entity_id
_entity_poly.type
_entity_poly.pdbx_seq_one_letter_code
_entity_poly.pdbx_strand_id
1 'polypeptide(L)'
;EGFGLPVVESMACGIPVLTSLTSSLPEVAGDAAILVDPLSEDAITKGISRLINDSELRKHLIQKGLLRAKRFNWQNVVSEIEMVLTEACDGNK
;
A
#
# COMPACT_ATOMS: atom_id res chain seq x y z
N GLU A 1 -12.86 -0.54 -2.40
CA GLU A 1 -11.87 0.47 -1.97
C GLU A 1 -11.49 1.32 -3.17
N GLY A 2 -11.10 2.58 -2.94
CA GLY A 2 -10.55 3.46 -3.97
C GLY A 2 -9.09 3.11 -4.25
N PHE A 3 -8.17 4.06 -4.14
CA PHE A 3 -6.73 3.77 -4.30
C PHE A 3 -6.15 2.91 -3.17
N GLY A 4 -6.62 3.06 -1.93
CA GLY A 4 -6.01 2.41 -0.76
C GLY A 4 -5.01 3.29 -0.01
N LEU A 5 -5.23 4.61 0.03
CA LEU A 5 -4.41 5.55 0.81
C LEU A 5 -4.22 5.13 2.28
N PRO A 6 -5.24 4.60 3.00
CA PRO A 6 -5.04 4.16 4.38
C PRO A 6 -3.96 3.08 4.54
N VAL A 7 -3.77 2.22 3.52
CA VAL A 7 -2.69 1.23 3.51
C VAL A 7 -1.33 1.91 3.43
N VAL A 8 -1.18 2.87 2.53
CA VAL A 8 0.08 3.64 2.37
C VAL A 8 0.40 4.44 3.63
N GLU A 9 -0.59 5.09 4.22
CA GLU A 9 -0.44 5.86 5.47
C GLU A 9 -0.01 4.97 6.63
N SER A 10 -0.64 3.80 6.79
CA SER A 10 -0.27 2.82 7.82
C SER A 10 1.17 2.35 7.64
N MET A 11 1.57 2.05 6.41
CA MET A 11 2.94 1.66 6.06
C MET A 11 3.95 2.78 6.36
N ALA A 12 3.63 4.03 6.03
CA ALA A 12 4.48 5.19 6.31
C ALA A 12 4.65 5.45 7.82
N CYS A 13 3.62 5.13 8.62
CA CYS A 13 3.66 5.19 10.08
C CYS A 13 4.42 4.01 10.72
N GLY A 14 4.93 3.05 9.93
CA GLY A 14 5.59 1.87 10.45
C GLY A 14 4.63 0.90 11.16
N ILE A 15 3.37 0.85 10.74
CA ILE A 15 2.34 -0.05 11.26
C ILE A 15 2.18 -1.22 10.27
N PRO A 16 2.24 -2.49 10.72
CA PRO A 16 2.03 -3.64 9.85
C PRO A 16 0.58 -3.67 9.36
N VAL A 17 0.39 -4.00 8.08
CA VAL A 17 -0.94 -4.00 7.46
C VAL A 17 -1.44 -5.42 7.20
N LEU A 18 -2.71 -5.65 7.53
CA LEU A 18 -3.53 -6.71 6.96
C LEU A 18 -4.64 -6.05 6.14
N THR A 19 -4.83 -6.49 4.90
CA THR A 19 -5.83 -5.89 4.01
C THR A 19 -6.39 -6.92 3.02
N SER A 20 -7.40 -6.51 2.26
CA SER A 20 -8.08 -7.36 1.27
C SER A 20 -7.15 -7.74 0.11
N LEU A 21 -7.29 -8.96 -0.39
CA LEU A 21 -6.66 -9.43 -1.64
C LEU A 21 -7.38 -8.97 -2.92
N THR A 22 -8.43 -8.15 -2.81
CA THR A 22 -9.24 -7.70 -3.96
C THR A 22 -9.02 -6.22 -4.29
N SER A 23 -9.44 -5.81 -5.48
CA SER A 23 -9.38 -4.40 -5.94
C SER A 23 -7.94 -3.89 -6.05
N SER A 24 -7.70 -2.62 -5.70
CA SER A 24 -6.40 -1.93 -5.76
C SER A 24 -5.44 -2.32 -4.62
N LEU A 25 -5.94 -2.94 -3.56
CA LEU A 25 -5.17 -3.16 -2.33
C LEU A 25 -3.97 -4.11 -2.51
N PRO A 26 -4.04 -5.20 -3.28
CA PRO A 26 -2.86 -6.03 -3.58
C PRO A 26 -1.76 -5.23 -4.28
N GLU A 27 -2.14 -4.36 -5.21
CA GLU A 27 -1.19 -3.53 -5.95
C GLU A 27 -0.53 -2.51 -5.01
N VAL A 28 -1.31 -1.80 -4.21
CA VAL A 28 -0.78 -0.80 -3.28
C VAL A 28 0.10 -1.45 -2.21
N ALA A 29 -0.38 -2.54 -1.62
CA ALA A 29 0.32 -3.24 -0.56
C ALA A 29 1.59 -3.96 -1.04
N GLY A 30 1.59 -4.49 -2.27
CA GLY A 30 2.66 -5.35 -2.77
C GLY A 30 2.93 -6.52 -1.83
N ASP A 31 4.20 -6.73 -1.48
CA ASP A 31 4.65 -7.78 -0.55
C ASP A 31 4.84 -7.28 0.90
N ALA A 32 4.31 -6.09 1.21
CA ALA A 32 4.48 -5.40 2.50
C ALA A 32 3.26 -5.53 3.45
N ALA A 33 2.25 -6.33 3.08
CA ALA A 33 1.08 -6.60 3.92
C ALA A 33 0.70 -8.09 3.89
N ILE A 34 -0.13 -8.50 4.86
CA ILE A 34 -0.87 -9.75 4.77
C ILE A 34 -2.14 -9.50 3.95
N LEU A 35 -2.28 -10.20 2.83
CA LEU A 35 -3.48 -10.14 2.00
C LEU A 35 -4.42 -11.30 2.35
N VAL A 36 -5.69 -11.00 2.60
CA VAL A 36 -6.72 -11.99 2.96
C VAL A 36 -7.99 -11.82 2.13
N ASP A 37 -8.78 -12.89 2.01
CA ASP A 37 -10.14 -12.77 1.47
C ASP A 37 -10.99 -11.96 2.47
N PRO A 38 -11.53 -10.80 2.07
CA PRO A 38 -12.31 -9.95 2.96
C PRO A 38 -13.64 -10.58 3.41
N LEU A 39 -14.12 -11.62 2.73
CA LEU A 39 -15.34 -12.34 3.10
C LEU A 39 -15.08 -13.56 4.00
N SER A 40 -13.82 -13.84 4.32
CA SER A 40 -13.42 -14.94 5.18
C SER A 40 -13.02 -14.46 6.57
N GLU A 41 -13.94 -14.59 7.53
CA GLU A 41 -13.70 -14.30 8.94
C GLU A 41 -12.50 -15.07 9.50
N ASP A 42 -12.36 -16.35 9.10
CA ASP A 42 -11.23 -17.20 9.49
C ASP A 42 -9.89 -16.66 8.97
N ALA A 43 -9.82 -16.21 7.71
CA ALA A 43 -8.61 -15.64 7.14
C ALA A 43 -8.20 -14.33 7.85
N ILE A 44 -9.17 -13.46 8.13
CA ILE A 44 -8.96 -12.22 8.88
C ILE A 44 -8.45 -12.52 10.29
N THR A 45 -9.11 -13.43 11.01
CA THR A 45 -8.75 -13.82 12.37
C THR A 45 -7.34 -14.40 12.44
N LYS A 46 -7.01 -15.33 11.54
CA LYS A 46 -5.66 -15.91 11.44
C LYS A 46 -4.61 -14.87 11.11
N GLY A 47 -4.91 -13.94 10.19
CA GLY A 47 -3.98 -12.88 9.82
C GLY A 47 -3.70 -11.91 10.97
N ILE A 48 -4.73 -11.48 11.71
CA ILE A 48 -4.57 -10.65 12.91
C ILE A 48 -3.76 -11.40 13.98
N SER A 49 -4.10 -12.66 14.24
CA SER A 49 -3.37 -13.50 15.21
C SER A 49 -1.89 -13.62 14.85
N ARG A 50 -1.55 -13.79 13.57
CA ARG A 50 -0.15 -13.79 13.10
C ARG A 50 0.54 -12.46 13.37
N LEU A 51 -0.10 -11.32 13.09
CA LEU A 51 0.50 -10.00 13.36
C LEU A 51 0.76 -9.76 14.85
N ILE A 52 -0.08 -10.30 15.74
CA ILE A 52 0.08 -10.18 17.19
C ILE A 52 1.22 -11.10 17.68
N ASN A 53 1.20 -12.36 17.29
CA ASN A 53 2.02 -13.42 17.89
C ASN A 53 3.39 -13.60 17.22
N ASP A 54 3.55 -13.22 15.96
CA ASP A 54 4.81 -13.36 15.23
C ASP A 54 5.54 -12.01 15.15
N SER A 55 6.47 -11.78 16.09
CA SER A 55 7.23 -10.54 16.17
C SER A 55 8.18 -10.33 14.99
N GLU A 56 8.72 -11.41 14.40
CA GLU A 56 9.65 -11.33 13.30
C GLU A 56 8.93 -11.00 12.00
N LEU A 57 7.78 -11.64 11.74
CA LEU A 57 6.88 -11.26 10.65
C LEU A 57 6.48 -9.79 10.77
N ARG A 58 6.11 -9.33 11.97
CA ARG A 58 5.74 -7.94 12.20
C ARG A 58 6.87 -6.98 11.86
N LYS A 59 8.09 -7.22 12.35
CA LYS A 59 9.28 -6.39 12.02
C LYS A 59 9.54 -6.36 10.52
N HIS A 60 9.46 -7.52 9.87
CA HIS A 60 9.67 -7.66 8.44
C HIS A 60 8.66 -6.84 7.61
N LEU A 61 7.37 -6.95 7.96
CA LEU A 61 6.31 -6.18 7.29
C LEU A 61 6.45 -4.68 7.54
N ILE A 62 6.86 -4.25 8.73
CA ILE A 62 7.12 -2.83 9.01
C ILE A 62 8.25 -2.29 8.14
N GLN A 63 9.38 -3.01 8.04
CA GLN A 63 10.51 -2.61 7.20
C GLN A 63 10.10 -2.53 5.72
N LYS A 64 9.37 -3.54 5.22
CA LYS A 64 8.84 -3.53 3.85
C LYS A 64 7.84 -2.40 3.63
N GLY A 65 6.95 -2.15 4.58
CA GLY A 65 5.96 -1.08 4.51
C GLY A 65 6.62 0.29 4.39
N LEU A 66 7.60 0.58 5.24
CA LEU A 66 8.36 1.83 5.19
C LEU A 66 9.07 2.03 3.84
N LEU A 67 9.61 0.97 3.24
CA LEU A 67 10.21 1.02 1.91
C LEU A 67 9.17 1.19 0.80
N ARG A 68 8.03 0.48 0.89
CA ARG A 68 6.92 0.54 -0.07
C ARG A 68 6.30 1.93 -0.10
N ALA A 69 6.04 2.53 1.06
CA ALA A 69 5.43 3.85 1.20
C ALA A 69 6.22 4.96 0.48
N LYS A 70 7.56 4.86 0.43
CA LYS A 70 8.42 5.84 -0.28
C LYS A 70 8.14 5.93 -1.79
N ARG A 71 7.55 4.87 -2.38
CA ARG A 71 7.15 4.89 -3.80
C ARG A 71 5.97 5.83 -4.06
N PHE A 72 5.14 6.08 -3.05
CA PHE A 72 3.97 6.93 -3.13
C PHE A 72 4.31 8.33 -2.59
N ASN A 73 5.18 9.03 -3.32
CA ASN A 73 5.63 10.37 -2.95
C ASN A 73 5.03 11.44 -3.86
N TRP A 74 4.68 12.59 -3.26
CA TRP A 74 4.03 13.68 -3.98
C TRP A 74 4.94 14.34 -5.02
N GLN A 75 6.25 14.38 -4.77
CA GLN A 75 7.20 14.99 -5.71
C GLN A 75 7.20 14.29 -7.08
N ASN A 76 7.17 12.95 -7.08
CA ASN A 76 7.06 12.17 -8.31
C ASN A 76 5.71 12.42 -9.01
N VAL A 77 4.61 12.42 -8.25
CA VAL A 77 3.28 12.69 -8.79
C VAL A 77 3.21 14.05 -9.45
N VAL A 78 3.74 15.10 -8.79
CA VAL A 78 3.80 16.46 -9.36
C VAL A 78 4.63 16.46 -10.64
N SER A 79 5.84 15.88 -10.62
CA SER A 79 6.72 15.86 -11.80
C SER A 79 6.09 15.13 -12.99
N GLU A 80 5.40 14.01 -12.75
CA GLU A 80 4.73 13.25 -13.82
C GLU A 80 3.52 13.99 -14.37
N ILE A 81 2.71 14.60 -13.50
CA ILE A 81 1.53 15.37 -13.92
C ILE A 81 1.96 16.63 -14.69
N GLU A 82 2.96 17.36 -14.22
CA GLU A 82 3.48 18.55 -14.90
C GLU A 82 3.96 18.20 -16.31
N MET A 83 4.70 17.11 -16.47
CA MET A 83 5.18 16.63 -17.78
C MET A 83 4.01 16.41 -18.76
N VAL A 84 2.99 15.68 -18.34
CA VAL A 84 1.83 15.36 -19.18
C VAL A 84 1.00 16.61 -19.51
N LEU A 85 0.83 17.52 -18.54
CA LEU A 85 0.10 18.77 -18.77
C LEU A 85 0.84 19.70 -19.73
N THR A 86 2.16 19.81 -19.63
CA THR A 86 2.98 20.59 -20.57
C THR A 86 2.89 19.99 -21.98
N GLU A 87 3.01 18.68 -22.13
CA GLU A 87 2.87 17.99 -23.42
C GLU A 87 1.50 18.25 -24.06
N ALA A 88 0.42 18.16 -23.27
CA ALA A 88 -0.94 18.41 -23.76
C ALA A 88 -1.17 19.87 -24.18
N CYS A 89 -0.52 20.83 -23.51
CA CYS A 89 -0.59 22.25 -23.89
C CYS A 89 0.23 22.57 -25.15
N ASP A 90 1.39 21.93 -25.32
CA ASP A 90 2.29 22.19 -26.46
C ASP A 90 1.86 21.44 -27.73
N GLY A 91 1.18 20.30 -27.61
CA GLY A 91 0.66 19.49 -28.73
C GLY A 91 -0.55 20.09 -29.47
N ASN A 92 -0.99 21.29 -29.12
CA ASN A 92 -2.09 22.03 -29.78
C ASN A 92 -1.57 23.12 -30.75
N LYS A 93 -0.34 23.00 -31.25
CA LYS A 93 0.23 23.81 -32.33
C LYS A 93 0.32 23.05 -33.64
#